data_AF-A0A379IUV0-F1
#
_entry.id   AF-A0A379IUV0-F1
#
_cell.length_a   1.000
_cell.length_b   1.000
_cell.length_c   1.000
_cell.angle_alpha   90.00
_cell.angle_beta   90.00
_cell.angle_gamma   90.00
#
_symmetry.space_group_name_H-M   'P 1'
#
loop_
_entity.id
_entity.type
_entity.pdbx_description
1 polymer ?
#
loop_
_entity_poly.entity_id
_entity_poly.type
_entity_poly.pdbx_seq_one_letter_code
_entity_poly.pdbx_strand_id
1 'polypeptide(L)'
;MFLTYKRAEIAYPPLFGDDFQMWRFVELEEHRPWFYVVINRRRKTTSWRTMLLIPTEEELEHMLEKRAEGTLVEAVQVVLPARINGSNDWTMERLTELVRVYDPDERVLGYDFKTASGQTYSHRDCQYSQDGAKRQVYCSMICPA
;
A
#
# COMPACT_ATOMS: atom_id res chain seq x y z
N MET A 1 -9.03 -6.31 -3.77
CA MET A 1 -9.20 -6.22 -2.30
C MET A 1 -8.65 -7.48 -1.64
N PHE A 2 -8.32 -7.43 -0.35
CA PHE A 2 -8.08 -8.66 0.42
C PHE A 2 -9.41 -9.18 0.95
N LEU A 3 -9.68 -10.46 0.73
CA LEU A 3 -10.81 -11.14 1.31
C LEU A 3 -10.33 -12.25 2.24
N THR A 4 -11.22 -12.69 3.11
CA THR A 4 -10.97 -13.85 3.96
C THR A 4 -12.25 -14.63 4.13
N TYR A 5 -12.11 -15.87 4.57
CA TYR A 5 -13.23 -16.78 4.77
C TYR A 5 -13.55 -16.84 6.25
N LYS A 6 -14.84 -16.97 6.62
CA LYS A 6 -15.23 -17.19 8.03
C LYS A 6 -14.50 -18.39 8.66
N ARG A 7 -14.28 -19.46 7.88
CA ARG A 7 -13.50 -20.65 8.32
C ARG A 7 -12.00 -20.39 8.55
N ALA A 8 -11.49 -19.26 8.06
CA ALA A 8 -10.12 -18.84 8.28
C ALA A 8 -9.99 -17.99 9.56
N GLU A 9 -11.09 -17.65 10.24
CA GLU A 9 -11.03 -16.96 11.53
C GLU A 9 -10.36 -17.86 12.58
N ILE A 10 -9.47 -17.26 13.37
CA ILE A 10 -8.82 -17.88 14.51
C ILE A 10 -9.42 -17.26 15.75
N ALA A 11 -9.81 -18.11 16.71
CA ALA A 11 -10.29 -17.64 18.00
C ALA A 11 -9.23 -16.76 18.67
N TYR A 12 -9.55 -15.49 18.87
CA TYR A 12 -8.71 -14.54 19.57
C TYR A 12 -9.06 -14.57 21.06
N PRO A 13 -8.10 -14.83 21.97
CA PRO A 13 -8.42 -14.92 23.39
C PRO A 13 -8.96 -13.57 23.92
N PRO A 14 -10.13 -13.55 24.60
CA PRO A 14 -10.75 -12.30 25.06
C PRO A 14 -9.86 -11.43 25.97
N LEU A 15 -8.86 -12.04 26.62
CA LEU A 15 -7.87 -11.35 27.43
C LEU A 15 -7.10 -10.25 26.66
N PHE A 16 -7.03 -10.36 25.33
CA PHE A 16 -6.31 -9.41 24.48
C PHE A 16 -7.22 -8.36 23.81
N GLY A 17 -8.48 -8.27 24.23
CA GLY A 17 -9.48 -7.31 23.76
C GLY A 17 -10.19 -7.72 22.48
N ASP A 18 -11.21 -6.93 22.12
CA ASP A 18 -12.14 -7.24 21.02
C ASP A 18 -11.90 -6.36 19.77
N ASP A 19 -10.85 -5.54 19.79
CA ASP A 19 -10.51 -4.60 18.70
C ASP A 19 -9.90 -5.30 17.47
N PHE A 20 -9.53 -6.58 17.59
CA PHE A 20 -8.81 -7.33 16.56
C PHE A 20 -9.40 -8.70 16.32
N GLN A 21 -9.34 -9.13 15.05
CA GLN A 21 -9.60 -10.51 14.64
C GLN A 21 -8.33 -11.11 14.03
N MET A 22 -8.14 -12.41 14.26
CA MET A 22 -7.04 -13.16 13.67
C MET A 22 -7.54 -14.02 12.52
N TRP A 23 -6.77 -14.06 11.43
CA TRP A 23 -7.08 -14.83 10.24
C TRP A 23 -5.92 -15.75 9.88
N ARG A 24 -6.22 -16.99 9.47
CA ARG A 24 -5.23 -17.99 9.04
C ARG A 24 -4.59 -17.61 7.71
N PHE A 25 -5.37 -17.01 6.82
CA PHE A 25 -4.93 -16.53 5.52
C PHE A 25 -5.93 -15.50 5.01
N VAL A 26 -5.47 -14.69 4.07
CA VAL A 26 -6.29 -13.80 3.25
C VAL A 26 -6.04 -14.16 1.79
N GLU A 27 -7.05 -13.97 0.96
CA GLU A 27 -6.97 -14.12 -0.48
C GLU A 27 -6.91 -12.75 -1.14
N LEU A 28 -6.08 -12.65 -2.18
CA LEU A 28 -6.01 -11.47 -3.04
C LEU A 28 -6.88 -11.75 -4.26
N GLU A 29 -8.08 -11.17 -4.29
CA GLU A 29 -9.10 -11.43 -5.32
C GLU A 29 -8.64 -11.04 -6.74
N GLU A 30 -7.91 -9.93 -6.82
CA GLU A 30 -7.52 -9.29 -8.07
C GLU A 30 -6.00 -9.27 -8.14
N HIS A 31 -5.43 -9.74 -9.26
CA HIS A 31 -3.99 -9.74 -9.52
C HIS A 31 -3.49 -8.31 -9.83
N ARG A 32 -3.53 -7.45 -8.82
CA ARG A 32 -3.15 -6.04 -8.83
C ARG A 32 -2.00 -5.76 -7.85
N PRO A 33 -1.35 -4.58 -7.94
CA PRO A 33 -0.40 -4.14 -6.94
C PRO A 33 -1.04 -4.08 -5.55
N TRP A 34 -0.31 -4.53 -4.54
CA TRP A 34 -0.67 -4.32 -3.14
C TRP A 34 0.56 -3.88 -2.36
N PHE A 35 0.36 -3.33 -1.16
CA PHE A 35 1.41 -2.67 -0.41
C PHE A 35 1.67 -3.35 0.92
N TYR A 36 2.95 -3.50 1.23
CA TYR A 36 3.43 -3.91 2.55
C TYR A 36 4.03 -2.69 3.24
N VAL A 37 3.35 -2.19 4.26
CA VAL A 37 3.72 -0.94 4.95
C VAL A 37 4.23 -1.27 6.34
N VAL A 38 5.45 -0.86 6.63
CA VAL A 38 6.01 -0.90 7.98
C VAL A 38 5.71 0.42 8.66
N ILE A 39 4.96 0.35 9.75
CA ILE A 39 4.67 1.52 10.60
C ILE A 39 5.22 1.32 12.00
N ASN A 40 5.69 2.41 12.59
CA ASN A 40 6.11 2.50 13.98
C ASN A 40 5.09 3.34 14.73
N ARG A 41 4.35 2.69 15.63
CA ARG A 41 3.34 3.32 16.46
C ARG A 41 3.99 3.75 17.76
N ARG A 42 3.89 5.03 18.09
CA ARG A 42 4.36 5.58 19.37
C ARG A 42 3.17 5.87 20.27
N ARG A 43 3.20 5.35 21.49
CA ARG A 43 2.23 5.69 22.55
C ARG A 43 2.97 5.92 23.86
N LYS A 44 2.95 7.17 24.33
CA LYS A 44 3.67 7.60 25.55
C LYS A 44 5.14 7.19 25.50
N THR A 45 5.56 6.23 26.33
CA THR A 45 6.94 5.76 26.46
C THR A 45 7.26 4.52 25.65
N THR A 46 6.28 3.97 24.93
CA THR A 46 6.45 2.72 24.18
C THR A 46 6.29 2.97 22.69
N SER A 47 7.20 2.38 21.91
CA SER A 47 7.10 2.30 20.46
C SER A 47 7.13 0.85 20.01
N TRP A 48 6.29 0.48 19.05
CA TRP A 48 6.34 -0.84 18.45
C TRP A 48 6.09 -0.76 16.95
N ARG A 49 6.70 -1.68 16.21
CA ARG A 49 6.49 -1.82 14.77
C ARG A 49 5.32 -2.76 14.50
N THR A 50 4.48 -2.38 13.55
CA THR A 50 3.46 -3.25 12.98
C THR A 50 3.52 -3.15 11.47
N MET A 51 3.04 -4.18 10.79
CA MET A 51 3.03 -4.25 9.34
C MET A 51 1.59 -4.31 8.85
N LEU A 52 1.26 -3.45 7.89
CA LEU A 52 -0.04 -3.41 7.24
C LEU A 52 0.10 -3.96 5.82
N LEU A 53 -0.84 -4.84 5.45
CA LEU A 53 -1.04 -5.24 4.07
C LEU A 53 -2.20 -4.40 3.54
N ILE A 54 -1.94 -3.57 2.52
CA ILE A 54 -2.92 -2.63 1.98
C ILE A 54 -3.23 -3.02 0.53
N PRO A 55 -4.51 -3.27 0.18
CA PRO A 55 -4.86 -3.96 -1.06
C PRO A 55 -4.88 -3.09 -2.32
N THR A 56 -4.96 -1.76 -2.18
CA THR A 56 -5.05 -0.82 -3.31
C THR A 56 -4.30 0.46 -3.04
N GLU A 57 -4.05 1.20 -4.10
CA GLU A 57 -3.41 2.50 -4.10
C GLU A 57 -4.24 3.55 -3.33
N GLU A 58 -5.56 3.50 -3.50
CA GLU A 58 -6.51 4.38 -2.82
C GLU A 58 -6.53 4.13 -1.31
N GLU A 59 -6.50 2.88 -0.87
CA GLU A 59 -6.43 2.53 0.56
C GLU A 59 -5.08 2.95 1.16
N LEU A 60 -4.00 2.91 0.37
CA LEU A 60 -2.69 3.40 0.81
C LEU A 60 -2.72 4.93 0.96
N GLU A 61 -3.24 5.67 -0.02
CA GLU A 61 -3.44 7.13 0.08
C GLU A 61 -4.28 7.45 1.32
N HIS A 62 -5.40 6.77 1.51
CA HIS A 62 -6.30 6.97 2.65
C HIS A 62 -5.61 6.74 3.99
N MET A 63 -4.84 5.65 4.11
CA MET A 63 -4.08 5.33 5.31
C MET A 63 -3.01 6.40 5.58
N LEU A 64 -2.33 6.87 4.54
CA LEU A 64 -1.35 7.94 4.65
C LEU A 64 -2.00 9.25 5.12
N GLU A 65 -3.13 9.65 4.54
CA GLU A 65 -3.84 10.89 4.89
C GLU A 65 -4.45 10.85 6.29
N LYS A 66 -5.00 9.70 6.72
CA LYS A 66 -5.71 9.55 8.01
C LYS A 66 -4.90 8.90 9.12
N ARG A 67 -3.60 8.70 8.94
CA ARG A 67 -2.75 8.06 9.96
C ARG A 67 -2.87 8.77 11.31
N ALA A 68 -2.97 7.97 12.38
CA ALA A 68 -3.03 8.51 13.73
C ALA A 68 -1.75 9.28 14.09
N GLU A 69 -1.89 10.35 14.88
CA GLU A 69 -0.77 11.12 15.38
C GLU A 69 0.25 10.22 16.09
N GLY A 70 1.55 10.46 15.84
CA GLY A 70 2.63 9.63 16.38
C GLY A 70 2.87 8.32 15.61
N THR A 71 2.13 8.05 14.53
CA THR A 71 2.44 6.95 13.59
C THR A 71 3.46 7.39 12.56
N LEU A 72 4.63 6.74 12.57
CA LEU A 72 5.67 6.92 11.55
C LEU A 72 5.57 5.80 10.51
N VAL A 73 5.52 6.17 9.24
CA VAL A 73 5.71 5.21 8.13
C VAL A 73 7.20 5.04 7.91
N GLU A 74 7.74 3.88 8.23
CA GLU A 74 9.19 3.60 8.13
C GLU A 74 9.57 3.12 6.72
N ALA A 75 8.73 2.28 6.11
CA ALA A 75 8.97 1.76 4.77
C ALA A 75 7.64 1.37 4.09
N VAL A 76 7.58 1.60 2.78
CA VAL A 76 6.52 1.07 1.92
C VAL A 76 7.16 0.18 0.87
N GLN A 77 6.66 -1.04 0.72
CA GLN A 77 6.99 -1.92 -0.39
C GLN A 77 5.74 -2.11 -1.24
N VAL A 78 5.92 -2.14 -2.56
CA VAL A 78 4.88 -2.51 -3.51
C VAL A 78 5.16 -3.93 -4.00
N VAL A 79 4.11 -4.75 -4.04
CA VAL A 79 4.15 -6.10 -4.56
C VAL A 79 3.42 -6.11 -5.89
N LEU A 80 4.18 -6.33 -6.96
CA LEU A 80 3.73 -6.15 -8.34
C LEU A 80 3.52 -7.51 -9.01
N PRO A 81 2.39 -7.70 -9.70
CA PRO A 81 2.20 -8.88 -10.54
C PRO A 81 3.09 -8.84 -11.78
N ALA A 82 3.40 -10.01 -12.33
CA ALA A 82 4.17 -10.22 -13.56
C ALA A 82 3.74 -9.27 -14.71
N ARG A 83 2.42 -9.12 -14.91
CA ARG A 83 1.84 -8.26 -15.94
C ARG A 83 2.25 -6.78 -15.82
N ILE A 84 2.55 -6.29 -14.62
CA ILE A 84 2.89 -4.89 -14.36
C ILE A 84 4.41 -4.71 -14.30
N ASN A 85 5.12 -5.64 -13.64
CA ASN A 85 6.57 -5.51 -13.50
C ASN A 85 7.37 -5.91 -14.75
N GLY A 86 6.72 -6.55 -15.73
CA GLY A 86 7.36 -7.02 -16.97
C GLY A 86 8.23 -8.27 -16.80
N SER A 87 8.18 -8.91 -15.64
CA SER A 87 8.86 -10.18 -15.34
C SER A 87 7.92 -11.37 -15.44
N ASN A 88 8.41 -12.58 -15.17
CA ASN A 88 7.60 -13.80 -15.19
C ASN A 88 6.92 -14.10 -13.85
N ASP A 89 7.27 -13.38 -12.79
CA ASP A 89 6.86 -13.66 -11.42
C ASP A 89 6.37 -12.39 -10.71
N TRP A 90 5.80 -12.57 -9.52
CA TRP A 90 5.54 -11.45 -8.62
C TRP A 90 6.86 -10.91 -8.06
N THR A 91 6.99 -9.59 -8.01
CA THR A 91 8.13 -8.93 -7.37
C THR A 91 7.67 -8.09 -6.20
N MET A 92 8.50 -7.99 -5.16
CA MET A 92 8.32 -7.05 -4.05
C MET A 92 9.48 -6.06 -4.09
N GLU A 93 9.16 -4.78 -4.21
CA GLU A 93 10.14 -3.71 -4.33
C GLU A 93 9.82 -2.57 -3.36
N ARG A 94 10.86 -1.90 -2.86
CA ARG A 94 10.65 -0.69 -2.04
C ARG A 94 10.05 0.41 -2.92
N LEU A 95 8.92 0.95 -2.50
CA LEU A 95 8.28 2.09 -3.12
C LEU A 95 9.03 3.35 -2.68
N THR A 96 9.44 4.17 -3.63
CA THR A 96 10.09 5.46 -3.38
C THR A 96 9.16 6.63 -3.66
N GLU A 97 8.20 6.46 -4.58
CA GLU A 97 7.22 7.49 -4.90
C GLU A 97 5.88 6.86 -5.30
N LEU A 98 4.78 7.45 -4.82
CA LEU A 98 3.43 7.19 -5.31
C LEU A 98 2.83 8.50 -5.80
N VAL A 99 2.34 8.51 -7.03
CA VAL A 99 1.72 9.68 -7.64
C VAL A 99 0.33 9.31 -8.12
N ARG A 100 -0.67 10.08 -7.70
CA ARG A 100 -2.03 10.00 -8.21
C ARG A 100 -2.17 10.82 -9.46
N VAL A 101 -2.85 10.27 -10.46
CA VAL A 101 -3.02 10.88 -11.79
C VAL A 101 -4.49 11.18 -12.02
N TYR A 102 -4.78 12.37 -12.56
CA TYR A 102 -6.13 12.88 -12.81
C TYR A 102 -6.30 13.29 -14.27
N ASP A 103 -7.52 13.25 -14.78
CA ASP A 103 -7.88 13.88 -16.05
C ASP A 103 -8.20 15.39 -15.84
N PRO A 104 -8.48 16.15 -16.92
CA PRO A 104 -8.84 17.57 -16.82
C PRO A 104 -10.11 17.86 -16.01
N ASP A 105 -10.99 16.87 -15.83
CA ASP A 105 -12.24 16.97 -15.06
C ASP A 105 -12.05 16.52 -13.60
N GLU A 106 -10.80 16.41 -13.14
CA GLU A 106 -10.38 15.96 -11.80
C GLU A 106 -10.77 14.51 -11.46
N ARG A 107 -11.12 13.70 -12.46
CA ARG A 107 -11.36 12.27 -12.25
C ARG A 107 -10.04 11.54 -12.12
N VAL A 108 -9.98 10.64 -11.14
CA VAL A 108 -8.81 9.77 -10.91
C VAL A 108 -8.66 8.78 -12.06
N LEU A 109 -7.50 8.82 -12.72
CA LEU A 109 -7.13 7.91 -13.81
C LEU A 109 -6.35 6.69 -13.32
N GLY A 110 -5.73 6.80 -12.15
CA GLY A 110 -4.92 5.75 -11.53
C GLY A 110 -3.67 6.32 -10.87
N TYR A 111 -2.63 5.48 -10.78
CA TYR A 111 -1.42 5.79 -10.03
C TYR A 111 -0.15 5.42 -10.79
N ASP A 112 0.89 6.21 -10.57
CA ASP A 112 2.27 5.89 -10.93
C ASP A 112 3.08 5.55 -9.69
N PHE A 113 3.99 4.60 -9.86
CA PHE A 113 4.89 4.12 -8.82
C PHE A 113 6.31 4.33 -9.29
N LYS A 114 7.19 4.81 -8.41
CA LYS A 114 8.64 4.64 -8.58
C LYS A 114 9.16 3.72 -7.50
N THR A 115 10.06 2.82 -7.86
CA THR A 115 10.67 1.87 -6.93
C THR A 115 12.16 2.13 -6.77
N ALA A 116 12.73 1.58 -5.71
CA ALA A 116 14.15 1.72 -5.40
C ALA A 116 15.07 1.02 -6.43
N SER A 117 14.53 0.18 -7.31
CA SER A 117 15.26 -0.37 -8.46
C SER A 117 15.43 0.65 -9.59
N GLY A 118 14.82 1.84 -9.47
CA GLY A 118 14.80 2.89 -10.49
C GLY A 118 13.65 2.75 -11.49
N GLN A 119 12.82 1.71 -11.35
CA GLN A 119 11.73 1.44 -12.26
C GLN A 119 10.51 2.31 -11.96
N THR A 120 9.78 2.65 -13.03
CA THR A 120 8.50 3.35 -12.95
C THR A 120 7.41 2.46 -13.53
N TYR A 121 6.34 2.29 -12.77
CA TYR A 121 5.17 1.50 -13.17
C TYR A 121 3.94 2.40 -13.18
N SER A 122 2.95 2.05 -13.99
CA SER A 122 1.67 2.75 -14.05
C SER A 122 0.53 1.73 -13.95
N HIS A 123 -0.39 1.98 -13.02
CA HIS A 123 -1.66 1.27 -12.93
C HIS A 123 -2.76 2.30 -13.17
N ARG A 124 -3.21 2.38 -14.43
CA ARG A 124 -4.19 3.36 -14.89
C ARG A 124 -5.18 2.71 -15.84
N ASP A 125 -6.35 3.34 -15.97
CA ASP A 125 -7.29 3.00 -17.02
C ASP A 125 -6.70 3.37 -18.40
N CYS A 126 -6.61 2.38 -19.29
CA CYS A 126 -5.93 2.48 -20.59
C CYS A 126 -6.59 3.45 -21.60
N GLN A 127 -7.72 4.05 -21.24
CA GLN A 127 -8.52 4.92 -22.12
C GLN A 127 -8.06 6.38 -22.15
N TYR A 128 -7.14 6.78 -21.26
CA TYR A 128 -6.76 8.19 -21.09
C TYR A 128 -5.27 8.42 -21.37
N SER A 129 -4.97 9.47 -22.14
CA SER A 129 -3.62 9.85 -22.59
C SER A 129 -2.69 10.22 -21.42
N GLN A 130 -1.38 10.24 -21.68
CA GLN A 130 -0.33 10.40 -20.66
C GLN A 130 -0.33 11.77 -19.93
N ASP A 131 -1.10 12.75 -20.40
CA ASP A 131 -1.10 14.16 -19.95
C ASP A 131 -2.12 14.47 -18.84
N GLY A 132 -2.23 13.56 -17.86
CA GLY A 132 -3.01 13.82 -16.67
C GLY A 132 -2.29 14.73 -15.66
N ALA A 133 -3.04 15.55 -14.92
CA ALA A 133 -2.50 16.26 -13.77
C ALA A 133 -2.01 15.25 -12.72
N LYS A 134 -0.97 15.60 -11.96
CA LYS A 134 -0.30 14.67 -11.02
C LYS A 134 -0.20 15.25 -9.62
N ARG A 135 -0.51 14.44 -8.61
CA ARG A 135 -0.32 14.76 -7.18
C ARG A 135 0.55 13.69 -6.52
N GLN A 136 1.65 14.10 -5.90
CA GLN A 136 2.47 13.19 -5.11
C GLN A 136 1.73 12.83 -3.82
N VAL A 137 1.48 11.53 -3.62
CA VAL A 137 0.81 10.96 -2.45
C VAL A 137 1.84 10.48 -1.43
N TYR A 138 2.93 9.89 -1.91
CA TYR A 138 4.00 9.36 -1.08
C TYR A 138 5.36 9.66 -1.72
N CYS A 139 6.33 9.98 -0.87
CA CYS A 139 7.74 10.07 -1.24
C CYS A 139 8.56 9.53 -0.06
N SER A 140 9.41 8.52 -0.32
CA SER A 140 10.35 8.08 0.68
C SER A 140 11.44 9.15 0.80
N MET A 141 11.50 9.85 1.94
CA MET A 141 12.68 10.66 2.25
C MET A 141 13.87 9.71 2.38
N ILE A 142 14.74 9.68 1.37
CA ILE A 142 16.06 9.08 1.51
C ILE A 142 16.78 9.98 2.51
N CYS A 143 16.89 9.56 3.77
CA CYS A 143 17.96 10.06 4.61
C CYS A 143 19.25 9.51 3.98
N PRO A 144 20.14 10.35 3.41
CA PRO A 144 21.45 9.85 3.04
C PRO A 144 22.10 9.30 4.32
N ALA A 145 22.66 8.10 4.22
CA ALA A 145 23.41 7.46 5.27
C ALA A 145 24.67 8.27 5.64
#